data_AF-A0A924FIS0-F1
#
_entry.id   AF-A0A924FIS0-F1
#
_cell.length_a   1.000
_cell.length_b   1.000
_cell.length_c   1.000
_cell.angle_alpha   90.00
_cell.angle_beta   90.00
_cell.angle_gamma   90.00
#
_symmetry.space_group_name_H-M   'P 1'
#
loop_
_entity.id
_entity.type
_entity.pdbx_description
1 polymer ?
#
loop_
_entity_poly.entity_id
_entity_poly.type
_entity_poly.pdbx_seq_one_letter_code
_entity_poly.pdbx_strand_id
1 'polypeptide(L)'
;MKTPFAVILFAGACAASTVPAIAAPADTKQVYTATVDKAGNDYKVDRVRCNSLTGNPKDVCIAQAKAAQVYTEANAKARYKNTIDATTDGRKAVAEADYDVEKAKCGSLTGNPRDVCIKEAKANLVAAVADAKADRKVTEARADARDDKRNADYKVEIEKCDAYAGDPKKACLADVKAQFGK
;
A
#
# COMPACT_ATOMS: atom_id res chain seq x y z
N MET A 1 -57.87 13.03 12.09
CA MET A 1 -57.21 14.13 11.37
C MET A 1 -56.04 13.54 10.61
N LYS A 2 -56.07 13.63 9.28
CA LYS A 2 -55.10 13.04 8.35
C LYS A 2 -54.04 14.10 8.03
N THR A 3 -52.78 13.84 8.35
CA THR A 3 -51.64 14.62 7.86
C THR A 3 -51.06 13.94 6.61
N PRO A 4 -50.83 14.67 5.51
CA PRO A 4 -50.38 14.08 4.25
C PRO A 4 -48.86 13.83 4.27
N PHE A 5 -48.47 12.66 3.75
CA PHE A 5 -47.10 12.34 3.37
C PHE A 5 -46.67 13.24 2.21
N ALA A 6 -45.67 14.09 2.43
CA ALA A 6 -44.94 14.77 1.37
C ALA A 6 -43.80 13.85 0.91
N VAL A 7 -43.99 13.22 -0.25
CA VAL A 7 -42.95 12.49 -0.98
C VAL A 7 -42.04 13.52 -1.64
N ILE A 8 -40.82 13.68 -1.14
CA ILE A 8 -39.75 14.43 -1.81
C ILE A 8 -38.97 13.44 -2.66
N LEU A 9 -39.19 13.49 -3.98
CA LEU A 9 -38.34 12.90 -5.01
C LEU A 9 -36.98 13.62 -5.00
N PHE A 10 -35.94 12.98 -4.46
CA PHE A 10 -34.56 13.39 -4.67
C PHE A 10 -34.12 12.91 -6.06
N ALA A 11 -34.22 13.81 -7.04
CA ALA A 11 -33.57 13.67 -8.33
C ALA A 11 -32.04 13.71 -8.14
N GLY A 12 -31.36 12.77 -8.80
CA GLY A 12 -29.94 12.54 -8.68
C GLY A 12 -29.07 13.71 -9.13
N ALA A 13 -27.96 13.88 -8.41
CA ALA A 13 -26.72 14.42 -8.92
C ALA A 13 -25.57 13.76 -8.14
N CYS A 14 -25.10 12.61 -8.61
CA CYS A 14 -23.78 12.13 -8.22
C CYS A 14 -22.75 13.08 -8.85
N ALA A 15 -22.41 14.15 -8.12
CA ALA A 15 -21.24 14.96 -8.43
C ALA A 15 -20.01 14.06 -8.27
N ALA A 16 -19.52 13.51 -9.38
CA ALA A 16 -18.22 12.88 -9.44
C ALA A 16 -17.17 13.97 -9.23
N SER A 17 -16.70 14.13 -8.00
CA SER A 17 -15.53 14.92 -7.69
C SER A 17 -14.31 14.25 -8.34
N THR A 18 -13.90 14.78 -9.49
CA THR A 18 -12.60 14.48 -10.08
C THR A 18 -11.53 15.00 -9.14
N VAL A 19 -10.87 14.10 -8.41
CA VAL A 19 -9.65 14.43 -7.68
C VAL A 19 -8.53 14.49 -8.73
N PRO A 20 -7.94 15.66 -9.04
CA PRO A 20 -6.75 15.69 -9.87
C PRO A 20 -5.64 14.90 -9.18
N ALA A 21 -4.80 14.19 -9.94
CA ALA A 21 -3.60 13.56 -9.42
C ALA A 21 -2.64 14.66 -8.95
N ILE A 22 -2.77 15.06 -7.68
CA ILE A 22 -1.86 16.00 -7.02
C ILE A 22 -0.52 15.27 -6.91
N ALA A 23 0.52 15.83 -7.55
CA ALA A 23 1.89 15.44 -7.23
C ALA A 23 2.05 15.55 -5.71
N ALA A 24 2.49 14.47 -5.05
CA ALA A 24 2.55 14.40 -3.59
C ALA A 24 3.21 15.70 -3.06
N PRO A 25 2.50 16.50 -2.23
CA PRO A 25 2.99 17.83 -1.88
C PRO A 25 4.35 17.74 -1.18
N ALA A 26 5.12 18.83 -1.18
CA ALA A 26 6.49 18.86 -0.60
C ALA A 26 6.52 18.38 0.87
N ASP A 27 5.39 18.47 1.56
CA ASP A 27 5.12 17.92 2.89
C ASP A 27 5.31 16.39 2.97
N THR A 28 4.93 15.62 1.95
CA THR A 28 5.00 14.15 1.96
C THR A 28 6.42 13.63 1.96
N LYS A 29 7.33 14.29 1.22
CA LYS A 29 8.76 13.94 1.23
C LYS A 29 9.39 14.29 2.56
N GLN A 30 9.04 15.44 3.13
CA GLN A 30 9.54 15.85 4.45
C GLN A 30 9.04 14.90 5.55
N VAL A 31 7.75 14.51 5.52
CA VAL A 31 7.17 13.52 6.44
C VAL A 31 7.85 12.16 6.28
N TYR A 32 8.09 11.71 5.04
CA TYR A 32 8.82 10.47 4.78
C TYR A 32 10.22 10.50 5.42
N THR A 33 11.04 11.51 5.10
CA THR A 33 12.39 11.65 5.64
C THR A 33 12.37 11.70 7.17
N ALA A 34 11.51 12.54 7.77
CA ALA A 34 11.40 12.65 9.21
C ALA A 34 10.97 11.32 9.87
N THR A 35 10.10 10.55 9.23
CA THR A 35 9.68 9.23 9.72
C THR A 35 10.81 8.21 9.67
N VAL A 36 11.59 8.19 8.58
CA VAL A 36 12.77 7.32 8.44
C VAL A 36 13.86 7.70 9.46
N ASP A 37 14.15 8.99 9.62
CA ASP A 37 15.12 9.48 10.60
C ASP A 37 14.70 9.11 12.03
N LYS A 38 13.41 9.28 12.34
CA LYS A 38 12.84 8.86 13.63
C LYS A 38 12.99 7.35 13.84
N ALA A 39 12.64 6.53 12.85
CA ALA A 39 12.79 5.06 12.95
C ALA A 39 14.23 4.65 13.21
N GLY A 40 15.20 5.26 12.52
CA GLY A 40 16.62 5.02 12.76
C GLY A 40 17.08 5.45 14.15
N ASN A 41 16.53 6.54 14.69
CA ASN A 41 16.85 7.01 16.05
C ASN A 41 16.20 6.13 17.13
N ASP A 42 14.94 5.73 16.94
CA ASP A 42 14.24 4.80 17.83
C ASP A 42 15.00 3.48 17.91
N TYR A 43 15.45 2.92 16.77
CA TYR A 43 16.30 1.73 16.75
C TYR A 43 17.60 1.91 17.53
N LYS A 44 18.30 3.05 17.37
CA LYS A 44 19.53 3.32 18.14
C LYS A 44 19.25 3.30 19.64
N VAL A 45 18.17 3.95 20.08
CA VAL A 45 17.76 4.01 21.49
C VAL A 45 17.40 2.61 22.01
N ASP A 46 16.56 1.87 21.29
CA ASP A 46 16.11 0.55 21.70
C ASP A 46 17.24 -0.48 21.71
N ARG A 47 18.14 -0.42 20.73
CA ARG A 47 19.36 -1.24 20.71
C ARG A 47 20.24 -0.99 21.93
N VAL A 48 20.37 0.26 22.38
CA VAL A 48 21.11 0.58 23.61
C VAL A 48 20.42 -0.04 24.83
N ARG A 49 19.08 0.00 24.91
CA ARG A 49 18.33 -0.65 26.01
C ARG A 49 18.57 -2.15 26.05
N CYS A 50 18.72 -2.80 24.90
CA CYS A 50 19.06 -4.22 24.81
C CYS A 50 20.43 -4.57 25.42
N ASN A 51 21.33 -3.61 25.65
CA ASN A 51 22.63 -3.89 26.28
C ASN A 51 22.53 -4.35 27.74
N SER A 52 21.39 -4.11 28.39
CA SER A 52 21.10 -4.65 29.72
C SER A 52 20.89 -6.17 29.74
N LEU A 53 20.69 -6.77 28.56
CA LEU A 53 20.47 -8.20 28.39
C LEU A 53 21.75 -8.91 27.93
N THR A 54 21.79 -10.22 28.08
CA THR A 54 22.89 -11.06 27.60
C THR A 54 22.36 -12.31 26.89
N GLY A 55 23.19 -12.94 26.07
CA GLY A 55 22.84 -14.16 25.33
C GLY A 55 21.61 -13.98 24.42
N ASN A 56 20.84 -15.05 24.28
CA ASN A 56 19.68 -15.08 23.40
C ASN A 56 18.63 -13.98 23.65
N PRO A 57 18.27 -13.62 24.91
CA PRO A 57 17.40 -12.47 25.17
C PRO A 57 17.88 -11.16 24.55
N LYS A 58 19.19 -10.91 24.54
CA LYS A 58 19.77 -9.72 23.88
C LYS A 58 19.56 -9.78 22.36
N ASP A 59 19.82 -10.93 21.75
CA ASP A 59 19.68 -11.12 20.31
C ASP A 59 18.23 -10.92 19.85
N VAL A 60 17.27 -11.46 20.62
CA VAL A 60 15.84 -11.27 20.37
C VAL A 60 15.45 -9.79 20.48
N CYS A 61 15.93 -9.10 21.53
CA CYS A 61 15.67 -7.67 21.71
C CYS A 61 16.19 -6.84 20.53
N ILE A 62 17.41 -7.11 20.05
CA ILE A 62 17.99 -6.40 18.90
C ILE A 62 17.21 -6.69 17.62
N ALA A 63 16.82 -7.95 17.39
CA ALA A 63 16.02 -8.33 16.23
C ALA A 63 14.65 -7.63 16.23
N GLN A 64 13.97 -7.57 17.38
CA GLN A 64 12.69 -6.88 17.53
C GLN A 64 12.81 -5.37 17.28
N ALA A 65 13.84 -4.72 17.83
CA ALA A 65 14.09 -3.31 17.59
C ALA A 65 14.34 -3.03 16.09
N LYS A 66 15.08 -3.90 15.41
CA LYS A 66 15.31 -3.79 13.97
C LYS A 66 14.03 -4.03 13.16
N ALA A 67 13.19 -4.99 13.56
CA ALA A 67 11.91 -5.24 12.90
C ALA A 67 10.96 -4.03 13.03
N ALA A 68 10.92 -3.38 14.20
CA ALA A 68 10.14 -2.15 14.39
C ALA A 68 10.63 -1.01 13.47
N GLN A 69 11.95 -0.87 13.29
CA GLN A 69 12.53 0.06 12.33
C GLN A 69 12.07 -0.25 10.90
N VAL A 70 12.26 -1.50 10.45
CA VAL A 70 11.90 -1.94 9.10
C VAL A 70 10.41 -1.72 8.84
N TYR A 71 9.53 -2.06 9.79
CA TYR A 71 8.09 -1.84 9.67
C TYR A 71 7.75 -0.35 9.46
N THR A 72 8.41 0.53 10.21
CA THR A 72 8.18 1.98 10.11
C THR A 72 8.67 2.51 8.76
N GLU A 73 9.87 2.14 8.34
CA GLU A 73 10.46 2.57 7.07
C GLU A 73 9.68 2.02 5.86
N ALA A 74 9.27 0.76 5.90
CA ALA A 74 8.47 0.12 4.86
C ALA A 74 7.13 0.84 4.66
N ASN A 75 6.41 1.11 5.75
CA ASN A 75 5.14 1.84 5.70
C ASN A 75 5.30 3.28 5.23
N ALA A 76 6.35 3.97 5.69
CA ALA A 76 6.66 5.33 5.24
C ALA A 76 6.95 5.36 3.73
N LYS A 77 7.76 4.41 3.23
CA LYS A 77 8.11 4.28 1.82
C LYS A 77 6.88 3.95 0.97
N ALA A 78 6.04 3.02 1.41
CA ALA A 78 4.82 2.65 0.71
C ALA A 78 3.87 3.85 0.56
N ARG A 79 3.67 4.62 1.63
CA ARG A 79 2.86 5.85 1.62
C ARG A 79 3.47 6.95 0.74
N TYR A 80 4.78 7.15 0.82
CA TYR A 80 5.46 8.20 0.06
C TYR A 80 5.46 7.92 -1.44
N LYS A 81 5.74 6.68 -1.84
CA LYS A 81 5.78 6.29 -3.25
C LYS A 81 4.38 6.05 -3.83
N ASN A 82 3.45 5.57 -3.01
CA ASN A 82 2.09 5.22 -3.40
C ASN A 82 2.04 4.32 -4.66
N THR A 83 2.95 3.34 -4.73
CA THR A 83 3.01 2.36 -5.83
C THR A 83 2.78 0.95 -5.32
N ILE A 84 2.30 0.09 -6.23
CA ILE A 84 2.13 -1.36 -5.97
C ILE A 84 3.49 -1.97 -5.58
N ASP A 85 4.56 -1.61 -6.29
CA ASP A 85 5.89 -2.15 -6.03
C ASP A 85 6.42 -1.71 -4.66
N ALA A 86 6.29 -0.44 -4.27
CA ALA A 86 6.75 0.02 -2.95
C ALA A 86 6.00 -0.65 -1.80
N THR A 87 4.69 -0.89 -1.97
CA THR A 87 3.87 -1.63 -1.01
C THR A 87 4.31 -3.10 -0.93
N THR A 88 4.57 -3.72 -2.08
CA THR A 88 4.98 -5.12 -2.16
C THR A 88 6.35 -5.34 -1.54
N ASP A 89 7.31 -4.47 -1.85
CA ASP A 89 8.66 -4.55 -1.28
C ASP A 89 8.65 -4.28 0.22
N GLY A 90 7.81 -3.36 0.69
CA GLY A 90 7.60 -3.13 2.12
C GLY A 90 7.11 -4.39 2.84
N ARG A 91 6.13 -5.10 2.27
CA ARG A 91 5.62 -6.36 2.85
C ARG A 91 6.68 -7.46 2.88
N LYS A 92 7.51 -7.59 1.83
CA LYS A 92 8.63 -8.54 1.83
C LYS A 92 9.66 -8.20 2.90
N ALA A 93 10.04 -6.93 3.03
CA ALA A 93 11.00 -6.49 4.03
C ALA A 93 10.49 -6.74 5.46
N VAL A 94 9.20 -6.51 5.72
CA VAL A 94 8.58 -6.87 7.01
C VAL A 94 8.63 -8.37 7.26
N ALA A 95 8.29 -9.20 6.27
CA ALA A 95 8.38 -10.66 6.40
C ALA A 95 9.80 -11.14 6.71
N GLU A 96 10.81 -10.56 6.07
CA GLU A 96 12.23 -10.86 6.34
C GLU A 96 12.64 -10.44 7.76
N ALA A 97 12.17 -9.29 8.23
CA ALA A 97 12.44 -8.83 9.59
C ALA A 97 11.75 -9.69 10.66
N ASP A 98 10.51 -10.12 10.40
CA ASP A 98 9.79 -11.06 11.26
C ASP A 98 10.51 -12.41 11.32
N TYR A 99 11.02 -12.90 10.17
CA TYR A 99 11.87 -14.09 10.13
C TYR A 99 13.13 -13.95 10.99
N ASP A 100 13.81 -12.80 10.92
CA ASP A 100 14.99 -12.54 11.76
C ASP A 100 14.63 -12.57 13.26
N VAL A 101 13.47 -12.04 13.64
CA VAL A 101 12.96 -12.11 15.02
C VAL A 101 12.68 -13.56 15.43
N GLU A 102 11.96 -14.33 14.62
CA GLU A 102 11.66 -15.74 14.92
C GLU A 102 12.93 -16.58 15.00
N LYS A 103 13.85 -16.38 14.05
CA LYS A 103 15.16 -17.04 14.05
C LYS A 103 15.97 -16.68 15.30
N ALA A 104 15.93 -15.43 15.76
CA ALA A 104 16.57 -15.04 17.01
C ALA A 104 15.94 -15.76 18.20
N LYS A 105 14.60 -15.87 18.28
CA LYS A 105 13.92 -16.62 19.36
C LYS A 105 14.33 -18.09 19.41
N CYS A 106 14.57 -18.70 18.25
CA CYS A 106 15.08 -20.08 18.16
C CYS A 106 16.48 -20.27 18.77
N GLY A 107 17.24 -19.20 19.00
CA GLY A 107 18.63 -19.28 19.47
C GLY A 107 18.80 -19.83 20.89
N SER A 108 17.73 -19.90 21.68
CA SER A 108 17.72 -20.57 23.00
C SER A 108 17.61 -22.10 22.90
N LEU A 109 17.22 -22.62 21.74
CA LEU A 109 17.03 -24.05 21.49
C LEU A 109 18.32 -24.70 20.99
N THR A 110 18.43 -26.02 21.15
CA THR A 110 19.54 -26.82 20.64
C THR A 110 19.05 -28.10 19.97
N GLY A 111 19.88 -28.70 19.11
CA GLY A 111 19.54 -29.94 18.39
C GLY A 111 18.30 -29.81 17.50
N ASN A 112 17.56 -30.91 17.36
CA ASN A 112 16.37 -30.99 16.52
C ASN A 112 15.31 -29.89 16.81
N PRO A 113 14.97 -29.56 18.07
CA PRO A 113 14.06 -28.44 18.35
C PRO A 113 14.46 -27.11 17.70
N ARG A 114 15.76 -26.78 17.67
CA ARG A 114 16.26 -25.57 17.00
C ARG A 114 16.05 -25.65 15.49
N ASP A 115 16.37 -26.80 14.90
CA ASP A 115 16.25 -27.00 13.45
C ASP A 115 14.79 -26.91 13.00
N VAL A 116 13.86 -27.48 13.78
CA VAL A 116 12.41 -27.35 13.54
C VAL A 116 11.98 -25.89 13.64
N CYS A 117 12.36 -25.19 14.71
CA CYS A 117 12.02 -23.77 14.90
C CYS A 117 12.49 -22.89 13.72
N ILE A 118 13.73 -23.07 13.24
CA ILE A 118 14.25 -22.32 12.10
C ILE A 118 13.50 -22.67 10.80
N LYS A 119 13.14 -23.94 10.60
CA LYS A 119 12.35 -24.37 9.43
C LYS A 119 10.94 -23.78 9.45
N GLU A 120 10.28 -23.72 10.61
CA GLU A 120 8.98 -23.08 10.79
C GLU A 120 9.06 -21.58 10.50
N ALA A 121 10.06 -20.88 11.07
CA ALA A 121 10.30 -19.47 10.77
C ALA A 121 10.51 -19.23 9.27
N LYS A 122 11.29 -20.09 8.59
CA LYS A 122 11.50 -20.01 7.15
C LYS A 122 10.22 -20.31 6.35
N ALA A 123 9.40 -21.25 6.79
CA ALA A 123 8.11 -21.53 6.16
C ALA A 123 7.18 -20.31 6.23
N ASN A 124 7.13 -19.63 7.38
CA ASN A 124 6.38 -18.39 7.56
C ASN A 124 6.88 -17.28 6.63
N LEU A 125 8.20 -17.10 6.49
CA LEU A 125 8.79 -16.16 5.53
C LEU A 125 8.34 -16.46 4.09
N VAL A 126 8.45 -17.72 3.67
CA VAL A 126 8.08 -18.14 2.31
C VAL A 126 6.59 -17.87 2.07
N ALA A 127 5.72 -18.20 3.03
CA ALA A 127 4.29 -17.93 2.95
C ALA A 127 4.01 -16.42 2.81
N ALA A 128 4.55 -15.59 3.71
CA ALA A 128 4.34 -14.15 3.70
C ALA A 128 4.85 -13.47 2.41
N VAL A 129 5.99 -13.91 1.87
CA VAL A 129 6.51 -13.42 0.58
C VAL A 129 5.64 -13.89 -0.59
N ALA A 130 5.09 -15.10 -0.53
CA ALA A 130 4.17 -15.59 -1.55
C ALA A 130 2.86 -14.79 -1.54
N ASP A 131 2.29 -14.52 -0.37
CA ASP A 131 1.09 -13.71 -0.20
C ASP A 131 1.31 -12.28 -0.70
N ALA A 132 2.44 -11.66 -0.37
CA ALA A 132 2.79 -10.33 -0.89
C ALA A 132 2.85 -10.29 -2.43
N LYS A 133 3.36 -11.36 -3.07
CA LYS A 133 3.38 -11.49 -4.54
C LYS A 133 1.99 -11.74 -5.12
N ALA A 134 1.16 -12.54 -4.46
CA ALA A 134 -0.21 -12.80 -4.89
C ALA A 134 -1.04 -11.51 -4.86
N ASP A 135 -0.96 -10.75 -3.76
CA ASP A 135 -1.66 -9.47 -3.62
C ASP A 135 -1.22 -8.45 -4.66
N ARG A 136 0.07 -8.41 -5.00
CA ARG A 136 0.58 -7.60 -6.12
C ARG A 136 -0.14 -7.95 -7.42
N LYS A 137 -0.16 -9.23 -7.80
CA LYS A 137 -0.81 -9.69 -9.03
C LYS A 137 -2.31 -9.36 -9.05
N VAL A 138 -3.01 -9.54 -7.93
CA VAL A 138 -4.44 -9.19 -7.82
C VAL A 138 -4.65 -7.69 -7.99
N THR A 139 -3.77 -6.86 -7.42
CA THR A 139 -3.86 -5.41 -7.53
C THR A 139 -3.58 -4.94 -8.95
N GLU A 140 -2.56 -5.49 -9.62
CA GLU A 140 -2.25 -5.23 -11.03
C GLU A 140 -3.41 -5.63 -11.94
N ALA A 141 -3.94 -6.85 -11.81
CA ALA A 141 -5.08 -7.29 -12.60
C ALA A 141 -6.33 -6.40 -12.42
N ARG A 142 -6.55 -5.89 -11.20
CA ARG A 142 -7.63 -4.91 -10.95
C ARG A 142 -7.36 -3.55 -11.57
N ALA A 143 -6.10 -3.11 -11.64
CA ALA A 143 -5.72 -1.87 -12.30
C ALA A 143 -5.93 -1.99 -13.82
N ASP A 144 -5.41 -3.05 -14.43
CA ASP A 144 -5.57 -3.33 -15.87
C ASP A 144 -7.05 -3.40 -16.26
N ALA A 145 -7.87 -4.15 -15.50
CA ALA A 145 -9.30 -4.25 -15.77
C ALA A 145 -10.04 -2.89 -15.67
N ARG A 146 -9.60 -2.00 -14.77
CA ARG A 146 -10.15 -0.63 -14.67
C ARG A 146 -9.76 0.20 -15.88
N ASP A 147 -8.51 0.10 -16.32
CA ASP A 147 -8.01 0.83 -17.49
C ASP A 147 -8.69 0.35 -18.78
N ASP A 148 -8.86 -0.96 -18.96
CA ASP A 148 -9.59 -1.55 -20.09
C ASP A 148 -11.04 -1.06 -20.14
N LYS A 149 -11.76 -1.12 -19.02
CA LYS A 149 -13.12 -0.59 -18.92
C LYS A 149 -13.15 0.89 -19.28
N ARG A 150 -12.26 1.68 -18.70
CA ARG A 150 -12.21 3.12 -18.93
C ARG A 150 -11.86 3.46 -20.38
N ASN A 151 -11.01 2.68 -21.04
CA ASN A 151 -10.69 2.83 -22.46
C ASN A 151 -11.87 2.42 -23.36
N ALA A 152 -12.64 1.39 -22.98
CA ALA A 152 -13.86 1.01 -23.69
C ALA A 152 -14.95 2.10 -23.55
N ASP A 153 -15.19 2.59 -22.33
CA ASP A 153 -16.13 3.68 -22.05
C ASP A 153 -15.73 4.95 -22.83
N TYR A 154 -14.43 5.29 -22.87
CA TYR A 154 -13.92 6.41 -23.68
C TYR A 154 -14.30 6.27 -25.15
N LYS A 155 -14.10 5.09 -25.76
CA LYS A 155 -14.48 4.85 -27.16
C LYS A 155 -15.98 5.05 -27.38
N VAL A 156 -16.82 4.54 -26.48
CA VAL A 156 -18.28 4.72 -26.55
C VAL A 156 -18.66 6.21 -26.49
N GLU A 157 -18.07 6.98 -25.58
CA GLU A 157 -18.36 8.42 -25.47
C GLU A 157 -17.87 9.20 -26.71
N ILE A 158 -16.75 8.80 -27.32
CA ILE A 158 -16.31 9.37 -28.59
C ILE A 158 -17.33 9.10 -29.70
N GLU A 159 -17.81 7.85 -29.84
CA GLU A 159 -18.84 7.50 -30.84
C GLU A 159 -20.16 8.26 -30.60
N LYS A 160 -20.55 8.50 -29.33
CA LYS A 160 -21.74 9.33 -29.03
C LYS A 160 -21.61 10.76 -29.54
N CYS A 161 -20.40 11.32 -29.59
CA CYS A 161 -20.18 12.65 -30.16
C CYS A 161 -20.44 12.72 -31.67
N ASP A 162 -20.53 11.58 -32.37
CA ASP A 162 -20.84 11.54 -33.80
C ASP A 162 -22.30 11.90 -34.11
N ALA A 163 -23.16 11.96 -33.10
CA ALA A 163 -24.51 12.53 -33.22
C ALA A 163 -24.51 14.05 -33.50
N TYR A 164 -23.37 14.73 -33.30
CA TYR A 164 -23.21 16.16 -33.54
C TYR A 164 -22.37 16.43 -34.79
N ALA A 165 -22.47 17.67 -35.30
CA ALA A 165 -21.62 18.16 -36.39
C ALA A 165 -21.10 19.56 -36.06
N GLY A 166 -20.05 20.00 -36.76
CA GLY A 166 -19.47 21.33 -36.60
C GLY A 166 -18.91 21.57 -35.20
N ASP A 167 -19.12 22.77 -34.67
CA ASP A 167 -18.57 23.19 -33.37
C ASP A 167 -19.12 22.40 -32.18
N PRO A 168 -20.41 22.02 -32.12
CA PRO A 168 -20.93 21.11 -31.09
C PRO A 168 -20.18 19.77 -31.01
N LYS A 169 -19.80 19.16 -32.14
CA LYS A 169 -19.00 17.93 -32.15
C LYS A 169 -17.61 18.15 -31.55
N LYS A 170 -16.95 19.25 -31.95
CA LYS A 170 -15.62 19.59 -31.41
C LYS A 170 -15.65 19.79 -29.90
N ALA A 171 -16.69 20.48 -29.40
CA ALA A 171 -16.90 20.68 -27.96
C ALA A 171 -17.09 19.34 -27.24
N CYS A 172 -17.97 18.48 -27.74
CA CYS A 172 -18.20 17.14 -27.17
C CYS A 172 -16.90 16.32 -27.07
N LEU A 173 -16.11 16.26 -28.16
CA LEU A 173 -14.85 15.52 -28.17
C LEU A 173 -13.82 16.08 -27.19
N ALA A 174 -13.77 17.41 -27.03
CA ALA A 174 -12.89 18.06 -26.06
C ALA A 174 -13.30 17.71 -24.61
N ASP A 175 -14.59 17.73 -24.31
CA ASP A 175 -15.12 17.38 -22.99
C ASP A 175 -14.86 15.92 -22.64
N VAL A 176 -15.09 14.99 -23.58
CA VAL A 176 -14.79 13.56 -23.38
C VAL A 176 -13.30 13.34 -23.14
N LYS A 177 -12.42 13.98 -23.93
CA LYS A 177 -10.97 13.91 -23.69
C LYS A 177 -10.57 14.44 -22.31
N ALA A 178 -11.14 15.57 -21.89
CA ALA A 178 -10.89 16.15 -20.58
C ALA A 178 -11.38 15.24 -19.44
N GLN A 179 -12.59 14.70 -19.55
CA GLN A 179 -13.18 13.76 -18.58
C GLN A 179 -12.32 12.49 -18.44
N PHE A 180 -11.80 12.00 -19.55
CA PHE A 180 -10.97 10.81 -19.59
C PHE A 180 -9.46 11.12 -19.48
N GLY A 181 -9.01 12.37 -19.36
CA GLY A 181 -7.58 12.71 -19.31
C GLY A 181 -6.78 12.10 -20.48
N LYS A 182 -7.35 12.13 -21.70
CA LYS A 182 -6.76 11.61 -22.95
C LYS A 182 -6.45 12.74 -23.92
#